data_AF-A0A9D7YBN6-F1
#
_entry.id   AF-A0A9D7YBN6-F1
#
_cell.length_a   1.000
_cell.length_b   1.000
_cell.length_c   1.000
_cell.angle_alpha   90.00
_cell.angle_beta   90.00
_cell.angle_gamma   90.00
#
_symmetry.space_group_name_H-M   'P 1'
#
loop_
_entity.id
_entity.type
_entity.pdbx_description
1 polymer ?
#
loop_
_entity_poly.entity_id
_entity_poly.type
_entity_poly.pdbx_seq_one_letter_code
_entity_poly.pdbx_strand_id
1 'polypeptide(L)'
;MLNALYACGGPNEIGTYREIKLIRNNRVVSTLDLYDVFTKGFSKGDMLLKEQDNIQVGPYVSRVAVEGYMKRSGLFEVLPHENLSQLMNYAGGFNQYAYSDRIKIYRNTPTERKILDVKSDEFNKTAIQSGDSLVVGKILDRFENIVSISGAVFRPGEYSLDNNKTLTSLIKSAEGLKEESLQGRINIIRTNDDLSIQNISVNLAEINSGRVSDIFLKRLDEVFVPSIFELTETSFVKIQGAINNPLASEGVQVPFVKNMTIQDLIVKVGGLTEAASLSKVEVVRRKRNVDPKQIDAQISDIIEFEIQSDLLVDNKKETFYLLPFDEVFIRTSPNYEKQNFVILKGEIIFPGKYGIKYKDEKISDLINRAGGLSPQSYIKGATLVRKTLLSDYEKNQRDDVLSSLNLNNTKIKSTTEKAPEEIEETFTAEEEVLDNQIIESVGIDLEKILKNPGLCRRPYFTGRGHYQYS
;
A
#
# COMPACT_ATOMS: atom_id res chain seq x y z
N MET A 1 52.32 -1.93 -45.41
CA MET A 1 51.64 -0.65 -45.70
C MET A 1 50.71 -0.26 -44.55
N LEU A 2 49.93 -1.22 -44.04
CA LEU A 2 49.00 -1.03 -42.92
C LEU A 2 49.65 -0.42 -41.67
N ASN A 3 50.82 -0.91 -41.25
CA ASN A 3 51.54 -0.39 -40.08
C ASN A 3 51.90 1.11 -40.21
N ALA A 4 52.23 1.57 -41.43
CA ALA A 4 52.56 2.96 -41.66
C ALA A 4 51.30 3.85 -41.60
N LEU A 5 50.19 3.39 -42.18
CA LEU A 5 48.90 4.07 -42.04
C LEU A 5 48.50 4.17 -40.57
N TYR A 6 48.62 3.09 -39.81
CA TYR A 6 48.34 3.07 -38.37
C TYR A 6 49.21 4.06 -37.60
N ALA A 7 50.52 4.08 -37.87
CA ALA A 7 51.46 5.00 -37.23
C ALA A 7 51.15 6.48 -37.53
N CYS A 8 50.56 6.78 -38.68
CA CYS A 8 50.13 8.13 -39.07
C CYS A 8 48.70 8.48 -38.65
N GLY A 9 48.00 7.60 -37.92
CA GLY A 9 46.62 7.81 -37.46
C GLY A 9 45.53 7.42 -38.47
N GLY A 10 45.90 6.88 -39.64
CA GLY A 10 44.99 6.40 -40.68
C GLY A 10 44.42 7.50 -41.59
N PRO A 11 43.50 7.14 -42.50
CA PRO A 11 42.74 8.12 -43.30
C PRO A 11 41.95 9.08 -42.41
N ASN A 12 41.91 10.36 -42.79
CA ASN A 12 41.10 11.37 -42.11
C ASN A 12 39.63 11.36 -42.59
N GLU A 13 38.82 12.33 -42.16
CA GLU A 13 37.39 12.39 -42.49
C GLU A 13 37.08 12.50 -43.99
N ILE A 14 37.99 13.01 -44.81
CA ILE A 14 37.80 13.10 -46.27
C ILE A 14 38.51 11.95 -47.01
N GLY A 15 39.48 11.29 -46.38
CA GLY A 15 40.27 10.22 -46.96
C GLY A 15 39.48 8.95 -47.22
N THR A 16 39.85 8.23 -48.28
CA THR A 16 39.29 6.91 -48.58
C THR A 16 39.87 5.83 -47.70
N TYR A 17 39.00 4.92 -47.26
CA TYR A 17 39.39 3.67 -46.60
C TYR A 17 39.58 2.50 -47.59
N ARG A 18 39.31 2.73 -48.88
CA ARG A 18 39.08 1.66 -49.88
C ARG A 18 40.11 1.66 -50.99
N GLU A 19 40.53 2.85 -51.41
CA GLU A 19 41.47 3.03 -52.53
C GLU A 19 42.77 3.71 -52.06
N ILE A 20 43.49 3.08 -51.14
CA ILE A 20 44.77 3.60 -50.66
C ILE A 20 45.90 3.10 -51.57
N LYS A 21 46.60 4.00 -52.26
CA LYS A 21 47.57 3.64 -53.30
C LYS A 21 49.00 3.63 -52.77
N LEU A 22 49.75 2.59 -53.11
CA LEU A 22 51.20 2.56 -52.97
C LEU A 22 51.85 2.95 -54.30
N ILE A 23 52.56 4.06 -54.32
CA ILE A 23 53.26 4.60 -55.49
C ILE A 23 54.75 4.35 -55.32
N ARG A 24 55.36 3.69 -56.31
CA ARG A 24 56.81 3.44 -56.38
C ARG A 24 57.27 3.72 -57.81
N ASN A 25 58.35 4.46 -57.97
CA ASN A 25 58.87 4.87 -59.29
C ASN A 25 57.78 5.52 -60.18
N ASN A 26 56.97 6.41 -59.59
CA ASN A 26 55.85 7.10 -60.26
C ASN A 26 54.77 6.18 -60.87
N ARG A 27 54.62 4.95 -60.37
CA ARG A 27 53.55 4.02 -60.77
C ARG A 27 52.83 3.48 -59.54
N VAL A 28 51.53 3.25 -59.67
CA VAL A 28 50.74 2.55 -58.65
C VAL A 28 51.12 1.07 -58.68
N VAL A 29 51.65 0.56 -57.58
CA VAL A 29 52.11 -0.84 -57.46
C VAL A 29 51.15 -1.68 -56.63
N SER A 30 50.39 -1.07 -55.71
CA SER A 30 49.27 -1.72 -54.99
C SER A 30 48.16 -0.73 -54.68
N THR A 31 46.98 -1.30 -54.45
CA THR A 31 45.85 -0.62 -53.82
C THR A 31 45.41 -1.43 -52.61
N LEU A 32 45.39 -0.79 -51.45
CA LEU A 32 44.95 -1.36 -50.17
C LEU A 32 43.51 -0.93 -49.89
N ASP A 33 42.63 -1.92 -49.71
CA ASP A 33 41.28 -1.76 -49.16
C ASP A 33 41.28 -2.17 -47.68
N LEU A 34 40.98 -1.23 -46.78
CA LEU A 34 40.92 -1.48 -45.34
C LEU A 34 39.67 -2.26 -44.93
N TYR A 35 38.60 -2.25 -45.74
CA TYR A 35 37.40 -3.05 -45.46
C TYR A 35 37.70 -4.55 -45.54
N ASP A 36 38.59 -4.96 -46.44
CA ASP A 36 39.09 -6.33 -46.49
C ASP A 36 39.81 -6.71 -45.18
N VAL A 37 40.59 -5.79 -44.60
CA VAL A 37 41.24 -6.02 -43.31
C VAL A 37 40.21 -6.14 -42.19
N PHE A 38 39.22 -5.24 -42.14
CA PHE A 38 38.21 -5.22 -41.08
C PHE A 38 37.24 -6.41 -41.13
N THR A 39 37.01 -6.98 -42.32
CA THR A 39 36.04 -8.06 -42.52
C THR A 39 36.69 -9.44 -42.66
N LYS A 40 37.86 -9.54 -43.29
CA LYS A 40 38.56 -10.82 -43.58
C LYS A 40 39.83 -10.99 -42.75
N GLY A 41 40.32 -9.94 -42.09
CA GLY A 41 41.54 -9.97 -41.29
C GLY A 41 42.83 -9.81 -42.11
N PHE A 42 42.76 -9.73 -43.43
CA PHE A 42 43.90 -9.48 -44.31
C PHE A 42 43.47 -8.78 -45.59
N SER A 43 44.40 -8.11 -46.27
CA SER A 43 44.18 -7.52 -47.59
C SER A 43 45.32 -7.87 -48.52
N LYS A 44 45.01 -8.26 -49.77
CA LYS A 44 46.02 -8.57 -50.79
C LYS A 44 46.86 -7.35 -51.18
N GLY A 45 46.34 -6.14 -50.92
CA GLY A 45 47.03 -4.88 -51.19
C GLY A 45 48.02 -4.44 -50.10
N ASP A 46 48.10 -5.15 -48.97
CA ASP A 46 49.05 -4.80 -47.91
C ASP A 46 50.46 -5.29 -48.27
N MET A 47 51.22 -4.44 -48.95
CA MET A 47 52.61 -4.72 -49.32
C MET A 47 53.62 -4.13 -48.34
N LEU A 48 54.78 -4.78 -48.25
CA LEU A 48 55.94 -4.24 -47.56
C LEU A 48 56.42 -2.95 -48.26
N LEU A 49 56.64 -1.91 -47.47
CA LEU A 49 57.16 -0.63 -47.94
C LEU A 49 58.66 -0.74 -48.20
N LYS A 50 59.12 -0.04 -49.23
CA LYS A 50 60.52 0.14 -49.58
C LYS A 50 60.89 1.63 -49.53
N GLU A 51 62.19 1.89 -49.57
CA GLU A 51 62.69 3.26 -49.69
C GLU A 51 62.07 3.95 -50.92
N GLN A 52 61.77 5.25 -50.77
CA GLN A 52 61.11 6.09 -51.79
C GLN A 52 59.66 5.72 -52.16
N ASP A 53 59.01 4.83 -51.42
CA ASP A 53 57.58 4.60 -51.57
C ASP A 53 56.76 5.81 -51.08
N ASN A 54 55.70 6.12 -51.80
CA ASN A 54 54.70 7.11 -51.39
C ASN A 54 53.34 6.42 -51.21
N ILE A 55 52.72 6.64 -50.04
CA ILE A 55 51.36 6.19 -49.77
C ILE A 55 50.42 7.36 -50.01
N GLN A 56 49.55 7.21 -51.00
CA GLN A 56 48.55 8.21 -51.33
C GLN A 56 47.17 7.78 -50.83
N VAL A 57 46.58 8.61 -49.98
CA VAL A 57 45.17 8.53 -49.57
C VAL A 57 44.41 9.63 -50.32
N GLY A 58 43.59 9.24 -51.28
CA GLY A 58 42.69 10.16 -52.00
C GLY A 58 41.41 10.45 -51.22
N PRO A 59 40.52 11.33 -51.73
CA PRO A 59 39.20 11.50 -51.16
C PRO A 59 38.32 10.25 -51.35
N TYR A 60 37.35 10.02 -50.47
CA TYR A 60 36.36 8.98 -50.66
C TYR A 60 35.52 9.20 -51.94
N VAL A 61 35.11 8.11 -52.58
CA VAL A 61 34.30 8.17 -53.82
C VAL A 61 32.80 8.17 -53.51
N SER A 62 32.37 7.31 -52.59
CA SER A 62 30.97 7.15 -52.23
C SER A 62 30.83 6.84 -50.75
N ARG A 63 29.83 7.46 -50.10
CA ARG A 63 29.50 7.22 -48.70
C ARG A 63 28.01 7.01 -48.51
N VAL A 64 27.69 6.13 -47.59
CA VAL A 64 26.33 5.72 -47.24
C VAL A 64 26.23 5.73 -45.73
N ALA A 65 25.18 6.36 -45.21
CA ALA A 65 24.89 6.31 -43.78
C ALA A 65 24.18 5.00 -43.45
N VAL A 66 24.59 4.36 -42.35
CA VAL A 66 23.92 3.20 -41.77
C VAL A 66 23.49 3.57 -40.36
N GLU A 67 22.20 3.50 -40.10
CA GLU A 67 21.54 4.00 -38.90
C GLU A 67 20.57 2.98 -38.32
N GLY A 68 20.20 3.19 -37.06
CA GLY A 68 19.22 2.37 -36.35
C GLY A 68 19.81 1.08 -35.80
N TYR A 69 19.05 -0.02 -35.89
CA TYR A 69 19.31 -1.27 -35.18
C TYR A 69 20.32 -2.19 -35.89
N MET A 70 21.47 -1.63 -36.24
CA MET A 70 22.64 -2.34 -36.75
C MET A 70 23.66 -2.55 -35.63
N LYS A 71 24.62 -3.47 -35.81
CA LYS A 71 25.72 -3.62 -34.82
C LYS A 71 26.70 -2.45 -34.86
N ARG A 72 26.95 -1.90 -36.05
CA ARG A 72 27.80 -0.72 -36.27
C ARG A 72 27.04 0.28 -37.12
N SER A 73 26.74 1.43 -36.52
CA SER A 73 26.14 2.57 -37.21
C SER A 73 27.22 3.60 -37.54
N GLY A 74 27.05 4.33 -38.64
CA GLY A 74 28.04 5.31 -39.10
C GLY A 74 28.03 5.48 -40.61
N LEU A 75 29.07 6.14 -41.12
CA LEU A 75 29.29 6.32 -42.55
C LEU A 75 30.17 5.19 -43.08
N PHE A 76 29.75 4.58 -44.18
CA PHE A 76 30.47 3.51 -44.84
C PHE A 76 30.76 3.85 -46.30
N GLU A 77 31.95 3.50 -46.77
CA GLU A 77 32.31 3.61 -48.18
C GLU A 77 31.85 2.38 -48.99
N VAL A 78 31.18 2.62 -50.11
CA VAL A 78 30.61 1.58 -50.97
C VAL A 78 31.18 1.72 -52.37
N LEU A 79 31.57 0.60 -52.99
CA LEU A 79 32.05 0.62 -54.38
C LEU A 79 30.85 0.55 -55.34
N PRO A 80 30.96 1.06 -56.59
CA PRO A 80 29.83 1.13 -57.52
C PRO A 80 29.14 -0.20 -57.86
N HIS A 81 29.82 -1.33 -57.65
CA HIS A 81 29.33 -2.68 -57.94
C HIS A 81 28.81 -3.41 -56.69
N GLU A 82 28.80 -2.74 -55.54
CA GLU A 82 28.35 -3.36 -54.30
C GLU A 82 26.88 -3.11 -54.00
N ASN A 83 26.30 -4.06 -53.29
CA ASN A 83 24.89 -4.07 -52.94
C ASN A 83 24.67 -3.83 -51.45
N LEU A 84 23.39 -3.73 -51.09
CA LEU A 84 22.94 -3.54 -49.73
C LEU A 84 23.43 -4.65 -48.78
N SER A 85 23.45 -5.91 -49.22
CA SER A 85 23.94 -7.02 -48.40
C SER A 85 25.42 -6.86 -48.00
N GLN A 86 26.27 -6.37 -48.91
CA GLN A 86 27.68 -6.08 -48.61
C GLN A 86 27.82 -4.91 -47.63
N LEU A 87 27.07 -3.82 -47.84
CA LEU A 87 27.01 -2.71 -46.90
C LEU A 87 26.60 -3.17 -45.49
N MET A 88 25.56 -4.00 -45.39
CA MET A 88 25.11 -4.56 -44.11
C MET A 88 26.18 -5.43 -43.46
N ASN A 89 26.97 -6.18 -44.25
CA ASN A 89 28.09 -6.96 -43.74
C ASN A 89 29.18 -6.06 -43.16
N TYR A 90 29.50 -4.93 -43.80
CA TYR A 90 30.45 -3.95 -43.26
C TYR A 90 29.98 -3.36 -41.92
N ALA A 91 28.67 -3.14 -41.79
CA ALA A 91 28.03 -2.73 -40.54
C ALA A 91 27.91 -3.86 -39.49
N GLY A 92 28.38 -5.08 -39.79
CA GLY A 92 28.32 -6.24 -38.89
C GLY A 92 26.94 -6.91 -38.79
N GLY A 93 26.01 -6.54 -39.67
CA GLY A 93 24.63 -7.01 -39.69
C GLY A 93 23.73 -6.35 -38.64
N PHE A 94 22.54 -6.90 -38.49
CA PHE A 94 21.54 -6.48 -37.52
C PHE A 94 21.98 -6.75 -36.08
N ASN A 95 21.54 -5.90 -35.14
CA ASN A 95 21.57 -6.22 -33.72
C ASN A 95 20.28 -6.97 -33.30
N GLN A 96 20.19 -7.38 -32.03
CA GLN A 96 19.11 -8.24 -31.52
C GLN A 96 17.70 -7.61 -31.48
N TYR A 97 17.60 -6.29 -31.72
CA TYR A 97 16.33 -5.57 -31.69
C TYR A 97 15.87 -5.13 -33.07
N ALA A 98 16.57 -5.53 -34.13
CA ALA A 98 16.29 -5.08 -35.49
C ALA A 98 15.02 -5.73 -36.07
N TYR A 99 14.23 -4.93 -36.79
CA TYR A 99 13.25 -5.46 -37.72
C TYR A 99 13.97 -5.87 -39.02
N SER A 100 14.25 -7.17 -39.17
CA SER A 100 15.10 -7.69 -40.24
C SER A 100 14.39 -7.97 -41.57
N ASP A 101 13.06 -8.01 -41.56
CA ASP A 101 12.25 -8.37 -42.74
C ASP A 101 12.21 -7.25 -43.79
N ARG A 102 12.31 -5.99 -43.36
CA ARG A 102 12.32 -4.84 -44.26
C ARG A 102 13.12 -3.67 -43.69
N ILE A 103 13.84 -2.98 -44.56
CA ILE A 103 14.61 -1.80 -44.21
C ILE A 103 14.25 -0.63 -45.12
N LYS A 104 14.51 0.59 -44.64
CA LYS A 104 14.25 1.82 -45.38
C LYS A 104 15.57 2.39 -45.88
N ILE A 105 15.64 2.73 -47.16
CA ILE A 105 16.75 3.51 -47.73
C ILE A 105 16.20 4.86 -48.15
N TYR A 106 16.76 5.93 -47.61
CA TYR A 106 16.52 7.29 -48.04
C TYR A 106 17.60 7.69 -49.04
N ARG A 107 17.20 7.96 -50.28
CA ARG A 107 18.08 8.25 -51.40
C ARG A 107 17.86 9.65 -51.92
N ASN A 108 18.93 10.37 -52.21
CA ASN A 108 18.84 11.66 -52.90
C ASN A 108 18.70 11.42 -54.41
N THR A 109 17.76 12.10 -55.03
CA THR A 109 17.66 12.27 -56.49
C THR A 109 18.24 13.65 -56.86
N PRO A 110 18.33 14.01 -58.16
CA PRO A 110 18.78 15.34 -58.55
C PRO A 110 17.95 16.49 -57.95
N THR A 111 16.70 16.25 -57.54
CA THR A 111 15.77 17.29 -57.09
C THR A 111 15.09 17.00 -55.74
N GLU A 112 14.94 15.73 -55.36
CA GLU A 112 14.09 15.31 -54.24
C GLU A 112 14.70 14.14 -53.46
N ARG A 113 14.09 13.76 -52.34
CA ARG A 113 14.42 12.52 -51.62
C ARG A 113 13.43 11.41 -51.98
N LYS A 114 13.95 10.24 -52.31
CA LYS A 114 13.18 9.00 -52.56
C LYS A 114 13.35 8.04 -51.38
N ILE A 115 12.28 7.37 -51.00
CA ILE A 115 12.31 6.28 -50.02
C ILE A 115 12.19 4.94 -50.77
N LEU A 116 13.08 4.00 -50.45
CA LEU A 116 13.02 2.62 -50.90
C LEU A 116 12.71 1.73 -49.70
N ASP A 117 11.59 1.04 -49.76
CA ASP A 117 11.22 -0.01 -48.80
C ASP A 117 11.71 -1.35 -49.36
N VAL A 118 12.83 -1.84 -48.83
CA VAL A 118 13.51 -3.04 -49.36
C VAL A 118 13.21 -4.23 -48.46
N LYS A 119 12.68 -5.32 -49.03
CA LYS A 119 12.45 -6.57 -48.30
C LYS A 119 13.70 -7.44 -48.21
N SER A 120 13.73 -8.32 -47.20
CA SER A 120 14.88 -9.17 -46.90
C SER A 120 15.37 -10.06 -48.06
N ASP A 121 14.46 -10.52 -48.90
CA ASP A 121 14.73 -11.33 -50.10
C ASP A 121 15.32 -10.53 -51.27
N GLU A 122 15.32 -9.20 -51.19
CA GLU A 122 15.86 -8.29 -52.21
C GLU A 122 17.23 -7.71 -51.83
N PHE A 123 17.70 -7.91 -50.59
CA PHE A 123 18.93 -7.26 -50.08
C PHE A 123 20.19 -7.51 -50.93
N ASN A 124 20.30 -8.67 -51.57
CA ASN A 124 21.43 -9.00 -52.44
C ASN A 124 21.33 -8.40 -53.85
N LYS A 125 20.15 -7.91 -54.25
CA LYS A 125 19.88 -7.31 -55.58
C LYS A 125 19.85 -5.79 -55.52
N THR A 126 19.60 -5.21 -54.34
CA THR A 126 19.48 -3.76 -54.19
C THR A 126 20.83 -3.08 -54.31
N ALA A 127 21.01 -2.31 -55.40
CA ALA A 127 22.17 -1.44 -55.57
C ALA A 127 22.08 -0.22 -54.62
N ILE A 128 23.22 0.12 -54.03
CA ILE A 128 23.37 1.27 -53.14
C ILE A 128 24.05 2.42 -53.90
N GLN A 129 23.64 3.65 -53.59
CA GLN A 129 24.15 4.86 -54.22
C GLN A 129 24.80 5.79 -53.20
N SER A 130 25.72 6.63 -53.67
CA SER A 130 26.34 7.65 -52.82
C SER A 130 25.28 8.59 -52.26
N GLY A 131 25.38 8.87 -50.96
CA GLY A 131 24.43 9.71 -50.23
C GLY A 131 23.18 8.97 -49.74
N ASP A 132 23.06 7.66 -49.97
CA ASP A 132 22.01 6.85 -49.35
C ASP A 132 22.12 6.89 -47.82
N SER A 133 20.97 6.83 -47.13
CA SER A 133 20.87 6.57 -45.69
C SER A 133 20.01 5.33 -45.47
N LEU A 134 20.64 4.28 -44.99
CA LEU A 134 20.02 3.03 -44.58
C LEU A 134 19.54 3.17 -43.13
N VAL A 135 18.23 3.02 -42.91
CA VAL A 135 17.61 3.10 -41.59
C VAL A 135 16.91 1.79 -41.27
N VAL A 136 17.38 1.14 -40.21
CA VAL A 136 16.82 -0.11 -39.70
C VAL A 136 15.98 0.16 -38.46
N GLY A 137 14.70 -0.18 -38.50
CA GLY A 137 13.75 -0.01 -37.40
C GLY A 137 13.87 -1.09 -36.32
N LYS A 138 13.19 -0.87 -35.19
CA LYS A 138 13.08 -1.85 -34.10
C LYS A 138 12.04 -2.91 -34.46
N ILE A 139 12.28 -4.17 -34.10
CA ILE A 139 11.22 -5.19 -34.08
C ILE A 139 10.12 -4.75 -33.09
N LEU A 140 8.86 -4.99 -33.45
CA LEU A 140 7.73 -4.66 -32.60
C LEU A 140 7.78 -5.50 -31.32
N ASP A 141 7.46 -4.86 -30.20
CA ASP A 141 7.25 -5.55 -28.92
C ASP A 141 5.85 -6.19 -28.92
N ARG A 142 5.67 -7.16 -29.82
CA ARG A 142 4.40 -7.83 -30.08
C ARG A 142 4.66 -9.31 -30.28
N PHE A 143 4.06 -10.12 -29.44
CA PHE A 143 4.08 -11.57 -29.59
C PHE A 143 3.02 -12.02 -30.60
N GLU A 144 3.41 -12.91 -31.51
CA GLU A 144 2.53 -13.47 -32.54
C GLU A 144 1.59 -14.56 -32.00
N ASN A 145 1.95 -15.16 -30.88
CA ASN A 145 1.35 -16.38 -30.34
C ASN A 145 1.19 -16.28 -28.82
N ILE A 146 0.62 -15.18 -28.31
CA ILE A 146 0.42 -14.98 -26.87
C ILE A 146 -1.03 -15.18 -26.46
N VAL A 147 -1.21 -15.82 -25.30
CA VAL A 147 -2.45 -15.88 -24.51
C VAL A 147 -2.11 -15.64 -23.04
N SER A 148 -3.04 -15.12 -22.26
CA SER A 148 -2.81 -14.89 -20.83
C SER A 148 -3.85 -15.62 -19.98
N ILE A 149 -3.47 -15.97 -18.75
CA ILE A 149 -4.37 -16.55 -17.76
C ILE A 149 -4.13 -15.92 -16.39
N SER A 150 -5.22 -15.61 -15.68
CA SER A 150 -5.20 -14.92 -14.40
C SER A 150 -6.30 -15.42 -13.44
N GLY A 151 -6.23 -15.00 -12.18
CA GLY A 151 -7.18 -15.36 -11.13
C GLY A 151 -6.78 -16.61 -10.33
N ALA A 152 -7.75 -17.49 -10.06
CA ALA A 152 -7.60 -18.69 -9.22
C ALA A 152 -6.87 -19.86 -9.93
N VAL A 153 -5.65 -19.60 -10.39
CA VAL A 153 -4.72 -20.56 -11.01
C VAL A 153 -3.37 -20.55 -10.28
N PHE A 154 -2.61 -21.65 -10.31
CA PHE A 154 -1.34 -21.74 -9.58
C PHE A 154 -0.25 -20.85 -10.18
N ARG A 155 -0.19 -20.75 -11.52
CA ARG A 155 0.80 -19.92 -12.24
C ARG A 155 0.10 -18.95 -13.20
N PRO A 156 -0.42 -17.81 -12.71
CA PRO A 156 -0.94 -16.77 -13.59
C PRO A 156 0.19 -16.16 -14.43
N GLY A 157 -0.12 -15.73 -15.65
CA GLY A 157 0.85 -15.10 -16.54
C GLY A 157 0.54 -15.27 -18.02
N GLU A 158 1.53 -14.96 -18.84
CA GLU A 158 1.50 -15.06 -20.30
C GLU A 158 2.10 -16.40 -20.76
N TYR A 159 1.47 -17.00 -21.75
CA TYR A 159 1.85 -18.30 -22.28
C TYR A 159 1.84 -18.29 -23.81
N SER A 160 2.65 -19.16 -24.41
CA SER A 160 2.64 -19.36 -25.86
C SER A 160 1.40 -20.13 -26.32
N LEU A 161 0.63 -19.55 -27.24
CA LEU A 161 -0.52 -20.14 -27.92
C LEU A 161 -0.16 -21.41 -28.70
N ASP A 162 1.09 -21.56 -29.15
CA ASP A 162 1.52 -22.74 -29.92
C ASP A 162 1.39 -24.03 -29.12
N ASN A 163 1.76 -23.96 -27.83
CA ASN A 163 1.64 -25.05 -26.88
C ASN A 163 0.31 -25.05 -26.12
N ASN A 164 -0.46 -23.96 -26.21
CA ASN A 164 -1.67 -23.73 -25.43
C ASN A 164 -2.86 -23.37 -26.34
N LYS A 165 -3.13 -24.21 -27.34
CA LYS A 165 -4.18 -23.97 -28.34
C LYS A 165 -5.59 -24.01 -27.76
N THR A 166 -5.78 -24.61 -26.60
CA THR A 166 -7.10 -24.76 -25.95
C THR A 166 -7.11 -24.30 -24.50
N LEU A 167 -8.28 -23.99 -23.96
CA LEU A 167 -8.46 -23.56 -22.57
C LEU A 167 -7.88 -24.59 -21.59
N THR A 168 -8.14 -25.88 -21.77
CA THR A 168 -7.62 -26.91 -20.85
C THR A 168 -6.09 -27.02 -20.91
N SER A 169 -5.48 -26.88 -22.10
CA SER A 169 -4.02 -26.88 -22.25
C SER A 169 -3.36 -25.69 -21.54
N LEU A 170 -3.97 -24.50 -21.65
CA LEU A 170 -3.51 -23.30 -20.96
C LEU A 170 -3.61 -23.46 -19.43
N ILE A 171 -4.74 -23.96 -18.92
CA ILE A 171 -4.92 -24.24 -17.49
C ILE A 171 -3.88 -25.27 -17.00
N LYS A 172 -3.58 -26.30 -17.80
CA LYS A 172 -2.56 -27.29 -17.46
C LYS A 172 -1.16 -26.67 -17.40
N SER A 173 -0.80 -25.80 -18.34
CA SER A 173 0.46 -25.06 -18.32
C SER A 173 0.54 -24.08 -17.14
N ALA A 174 -0.61 -23.58 -16.67
CA ALA A 174 -0.72 -22.79 -15.44
C ALA A 174 -0.68 -23.61 -14.14
N GLU A 175 -0.26 -24.89 -14.22
CA GLU A 175 -0.22 -25.87 -13.12
C GLU A 175 -1.59 -26.21 -12.50
N GLY A 176 -2.69 -25.91 -13.21
CA GLY A 176 -4.05 -26.18 -12.78
C GLY A 176 -4.74 -25.02 -12.06
N LEU A 177 -5.95 -25.29 -11.59
CA LEU A 177 -6.76 -24.33 -10.84
C LEU A 177 -6.53 -24.48 -9.34
N LYS A 178 -6.62 -23.37 -8.60
CA LYS A 178 -6.65 -23.42 -7.14
C LYS A 178 -7.98 -23.97 -6.61
N GLU A 179 -8.01 -24.44 -5.37
CA GLU A 179 -9.18 -25.09 -4.76
C GLU A 179 -10.40 -24.16 -4.67
N GLU A 180 -10.18 -22.86 -4.52
CA GLU A 180 -11.20 -21.83 -4.47
C GLU A 180 -11.69 -21.35 -5.84
N SER A 181 -11.23 -21.96 -6.94
CA SER A 181 -11.63 -21.56 -8.28
C SER A 181 -13.12 -21.82 -8.57
N LEU A 182 -13.79 -20.84 -9.18
CA LEU A 182 -15.14 -21.03 -9.71
C LEU A 182 -15.11 -21.67 -11.10
N GLN A 183 -14.96 -22.99 -11.14
CA GLN A 183 -14.86 -23.76 -12.39
C GLN A 183 -16.09 -23.66 -13.29
N GLY A 184 -17.26 -23.37 -12.70
CA GLY A 184 -18.52 -23.24 -13.44
C GLY A 184 -18.61 -21.97 -14.31
N ARG A 185 -17.69 -21.02 -14.14
CA ARG A 185 -17.73 -19.74 -14.83
C ARG A 185 -16.35 -19.12 -15.03
N ILE A 186 -15.57 -19.71 -15.93
CA ILE A 186 -14.35 -19.10 -16.46
C ILE A 186 -14.73 -18.09 -17.53
N ASN A 187 -14.08 -16.92 -17.55
CA ASN A 187 -14.29 -15.91 -18.57
C ASN A 187 -13.10 -15.85 -19.52
N ILE A 188 -13.37 -15.76 -20.81
CA ILE A 188 -12.37 -15.51 -21.84
C ILE A 188 -12.72 -14.19 -22.50
N ILE A 189 -11.87 -13.19 -22.31
CA ILE A 189 -11.98 -11.90 -22.99
C ILE A 189 -11.23 -12.03 -24.30
N ARG A 190 -11.96 -11.87 -25.41
CA ARG A 190 -11.45 -12.03 -26.77
C ARG A 190 -11.64 -10.76 -27.57
N THR A 191 -10.58 -10.32 -28.23
CA THR A 191 -10.65 -9.30 -29.28
C THR A 191 -10.87 -9.97 -30.63
N ASN A 192 -12.00 -9.68 -31.26
CA ASN A 192 -12.34 -10.20 -32.59
C ASN A 192 -11.62 -9.44 -33.71
N ASP A 193 -11.72 -9.94 -34.94
CA ASP A 193 -11.05 -9.35 -36.11
C ASP A 193 -11.56 -7.93 -36.43
N ASP A 194 -12.80 -7.61 -36.03
CA ASP A 194 -13.42 -6.29 -36.13
C ASP A 194 -13.09 -5.37 -34.94
N LEU A 195 -12.17 -5.78 -34.08
CA LEU A 195 -11.76 -5.12 -32.83
C LEU A 195 -12.85 -5.07 -31.74
N SER A 196 -13.99 -5.74 -31.92
CA SER A 196 -14.98 -5.89 -30.87
C SER A 196 -14.45 -6.79 -29.74
N ILE A 197 -14.82 -6.45 -28.50
CA ILE A 197 -14.47 -7.24 -27.31
C ILE A 197 -15.65 -8.15 -26.99
N GLN A 198 -15.39 -9.45 -26.92
CA GLN A 198 -16.35 -10.47 -26.53
C GLN A 198 -15.94 -11.10 -25.20
N ASN A 199 -16.91 -11.30 -24.31
CA ASN A 199 -16.73 -12.13 -23.13
C ASN A 199 -17.38 -13.50 -23.37
N ILE A 200 -16.57 -14.56 -23.39
CA ILE A 200 -17.02 -15.94 -23.53
C ILE A 200 -16.99 -16.57 -22.13
N SER A 201 -18.17 -16.84 -21.57
CA SER A 201 -18.28 -17.59 -20.31
C SER A 201 -18.31 -19.09 -20.55
N VAL A 202 -17.48 -19.82 -19.81
CA VAL A 202 -17.24 -21.26 -20.00
C VAL A 202 -17.40 -21.99 -18.67
N ASN A 203 -18.10 -23.12 -18.69
CA ASN A 203 -18.13 -24.06 -17.56
C ASN A 203 -17.09 -25.17 -17.80
N LEU A 204 -15.99 -25.12 -17.06
CA LEU A 204 -14.89 -26.08 -17.23
C LEU A 204 -15.29 -27.51 -16.87
N ALA A 205 -16.23 -27.70 -15.93
CA ALA A 205 -16.68 -29.03 -15.55
C ALA A 205 -17.40 -29.75 -16.71
N GLU A 206 -18.10 -29.01 -17.57
CA GLU A 206 -18.73 -29.55 -18.79
C GLU A 206 -17.69 -29.98 -19.82
N ILE A 207 -16.59 -29.23 -19.95
CA ILE A 207 -15.47 -29.56 -20.83
C ILE A 207 -14.73 -30.81 -20.31
N ASN A 208 -14.39 -30.83 -19.03
CA ASN A 208 -13.66 -31.95 -18.42
C ASN A 208 -14.48 -33.26 -18.43
N SER A 209 -15.81 -33.17 -18.38
CA SER A 209 -16.70 -34.34 -18.52
C SER A 209 -16.98 -34.74 -19.97
N GLY A 210 -16.47 -33.99 -20.96
CA GLY A 210 -16.68 -34.26 -22.38
C GLY A 210 -18.08 -33.92 -22.91
N ARG A 211 -18.91 -33.23 -22.11
CA ARG A 211 -20.26 -32.79 -22.52
C ARG A 211 -20.23 -31.62 -23.50
N VAL A 212 -19.20 -30.78 -23.39
CA VAL A 212 -18.95 -29.64 -24.28
C VAL A 212 -17.52 -29.73 -24.80
N SER A 213 -17.32 -29.39 -26.08
CA SER A 213 -15.98 -29.33 -26.67
C SER A 213 -15.11 -28.26 -26.02
N ASP A 214 -13.80 -28.50 -25.95
CA ASP A 214 -12.85 -27.52 -25.45
C ASP A 214 -12.79 -26.27 -26.35
N ILE A 215 -12.45 -25.13 -25.77
CA ILE A 215 -12.41 -23.84 -26.46
C ILE A 215 -11.02 -23.64 -27.07
N PHE A 216 -10.98 -23.48 -28.38
CA PHE A 216 -9.77 -23.02 -29.06
C PHE A 216 -9.51 -21.55 -28.77
N LEU A 217 -8.32 -21.29 -28.24
CA LEU A 217 -7.85 -19.95 -27.92
C LEU A 217 -7.32 -19.26 -29.19
N LYS A 218 -7.44 -17.94 -29.21
CA LYS A 218 -6.87 -17.07 -30.23
C LYS A 218 -5.80 -16.20 -29.62
N ARG A 219 -4.94 -15.66 -30.47
CA ARG A 219 -3.91 -14.71 -30.09
C ARG A 219 -4.57 -13.52 -29.36
N LEU A 220 -3.99 -13.12 -28.22
CA LEU A 220 -4.49 -12.08 -27.30
C LEU A 220 -5.73 -12.46 -26.49
N ASP A 221 -6.16 -13.72 -26.48
CA ASP A 221 -7.19 -14.13 -25.52
C ASP A 221 -6.67 -13.99 -24.08
N GLU A 222 -7.50 -13.40 -23.23
CA GLU A 222 -7.26 -13.28 -21.79
C GLU A 222 -8.24 -14.18 -21.03
N VAL A 223 -7.71 -15.19 -20.36
CA VAL A 223 -8.50 -16.12 -19.54
C VAL A 223 -8.49 -15.65 -18.09
N PHE A 224 -9.66 -15.43 -17.53
CA PHE A 224 -9.85 -15.09 -16.12
C PHE A 224 -10.61 -16.20 -15.41
N VAL A 225 -10.00 -16.75 -14.35
CA VAL A 225 -10.59 -17.76 -13.48
C VAL A 225 -11.01 -17.09 -12.16
N PRO A 226 -12.30 -16.86 -11.90
CA PRO A 226 -12.74 -16.22 -10.66
C PRO A 226 -12.49 -17.10 -9.43
N SER A 227 -12.33 -16.47 -8.26
CA SER A 227 -12.36 -17.14 -6.96
C SER A 227 -13.76 -17.09 -6.34
N ILE A 228 -14.19 -18.17 -5.67
CA ILE A 228 -15.43 -18.19 -4.89
C ILE A 228 -15.43 -17.15 -3.77
N PHE A 229 -14.27 -16.80 -3.22
CA PHE A 229 -14.16 -15.81 -2.14
C PHE A 229 -14.33 -14.37 -2.62
N GLU A 230 -13.97 -14.08 -3.87
CA GLU A 230 -14.19 -12.75 -4.48
C GLU A 230 -15.67 -12.48 -4.77
N LEU A 231 -16.49 -13.53 -4.80
CA LEU A 231 -17.94 -13.43 -5.07
C LEU A 231 -18.78 -13.35 -3.79
N THR A 232 -18.18 -13.60 -2.64
CA THR A 232 -18.87 -13.49 -1.34
C THR A 232 -18.53 -12.16 -0.68
N GLU A 233 -19.56 -11.45 -0.21
CA GLU A 233 -19.36 -10.29 0.67
C GLU A 233 -18.51 -10.73 1.88
N THR A 234 -17.39 -10.04 2.11
CA THR A 234 -16.52 -10.28 3.26
C THR A 234 -17.33 -10.08 4.53
N SER A 235 -17.77 -11.20 5.09
CA SER A 235 -18.60 -11.20 6.28
C SER A 235 -17.74 -10.87 7.48
N PHE A 236 -18.24 -10.01 8.36
CA PHE A 236 -17.59 -9.67 9.62
C PHE A 236 -18.59 -9.76 10.77
N VAL A 237 -18.08 -9.80 11.99
CA VAL A 237 -18.84 -9.57 13.21
C VAL A 237 -18.27 -8.32 13.88
N LYS A 238 -19.11 -7.56 14.57
CA LYS A 238 -18.67 -6.34 15.26
C LYS A 238 -18.80 -6.53 16.76
N ILE A 239 -17.82 -6.09 17.55
CA ILE A 239 -17.89 -6.12 19.02
C ILE A 239 -17.53 -4.75 19.61
N GLN A 240 -18.29 -4.29 20.60
CA GLN A 240 -18.07 -3.00 21.24
C GLN A 240 -18.43 -2.99 22.73
N GLY A 241 -18.03 -1.92 23.42
CA GLY A 241 -18.26 -1.71 24.85
C GLY A 241 -17.04 -2.06 25.69
N ALA A 242 -17.22 -2.79 26.79
CA ALA A 242 -16.19 -3.00 27.81
C ALA A 242 -15.11 -4.05 27.43
N ILE A 243 -14.45 -3.87 26.29
CA ILE A 243 -13.38 -4.74 25.74
C ILE A 243 -12.00 -4.08 25.78
N ASN A 244 -10.93 -4.89 25.83
CA ASN A 244 -9.54 -4.41 25.88
C ASN A 244 -9.02 -4.00 24.48
N ASN A 245 -9.76 -3.16 23.79
CA ASN A 245 -9.40 -2.67 22.46
C ASN A 245 -9.51 -1.14 22.40
N PRO A 246 -8.56 -0.41 21.79
CA PRO A 246 -8.66 1.04 21.63
C PRO A 246 -9.92 1.51 20.90
N LEU A 247 -10.44 0.70 19.96
CA LEU A 247 -11.64 0.99 19.19
C LEU A 247 -12.92 0.47 19.87
N ALA A 248 -12.87 0.15 21.16
CA ALA A 248 -13.99 -0.39 21.94
C ALA A 248 -15.29 0.44 21.85
N SER A 249 -15.19 1.77 21.78
CA SER A 249 -16.35 2.67 21.75
C SER A 249 -17.00 2.79 20.37
N GLU A 250 -16.22 2.66 19.29
CA GLU A 250 -16.69 2.72 17.89
C GLU A 250 -17.10 1.33 17.37
N GLY A 251 -16.50 0.32 17.98
CA GLY A 251 -16.68 -1.10 17.73
C GLY A 251 -15.66 -1.67 16.75
N VAL A 252 -15.18 -2.87 17.08
CA VAL A 252 -14.13 -3.57 16.36
C VAL A 252 -14.77 -4.54 15.38
N GLN A 253 -14.48 -4.38 14.09
CA GLN A 253 -14.86 -5.35 13.07
C GLN A 253 -13.85 -6.49 13.01
N VAL A 254 -14.33 -7.72 13.11
CA VAL A 254 -13.54 -8.93 13.07
C VAL A 254 -14.03 -9.81 11.94
N PRO A 255 -13.15 -10.29 11.04
CA PRO A 255 -13.56 -11.19 9.95
C PRO A 255 -14.31 -12.41 10.50
N PHE A 256 -15.49 -12.66 9.95
CA PHE A 256 -16.33 -13.78 10.35
C PHE A 256 -15.72 -15.09 9.87
N VAL A 257 -15.67 -16.07 10.77
CA VAL A 257 -15.28 -17.44 10.44
C VAL A 257 -16.43 -18.36 10.80
N LYS A 258 -16.66 -19.38 9.98
CA LYS A 258 -17.73 -20.36 10.23
C LYS A 258 -17.52 -21.00 11.61
N ASN A 259 -18.61 -21.14 12.37
CA ASN A 259 -18.65 -21.66 13.75
C ASN A 259 -17.89 -20.81 14.78
N MET A 260 -17.68 -19.52 14.51
CA MET A 260 -17.11 -18.58 15.48
C MET A 260 -18.07 -18.31 16.63
N THR A 261 -17.56 -18.34 17.86
CA THR A 261 -18.31 -18.06 19.09
C THR A 261 -18.02 -16.65 19.63
N ILE A 262 -18.77 -16.23 20.65
CA ILE A 262 -18.50 -14.94 21.33
C ILE A 262 -17.16 -14.99 22.06
N GLN A 263 -16.78 -16.13 22.63
CA GLN A 263 -15.49 -16.33 23.29
C GLN A 263 -14.34 -16.11 22.30
N ASP A 264 -14.44 -16.69 21.10
CA ASP A 264 -13.45 -16.47 20.04
C ASP A 264 -13.34 -14.99 19.66
N LEU A 265 -14.48 -14.29 19.61
CA LEU A 265 -14.54 -12.86 19.31
C LEU A 265 -13.84 -12.03 20.41
N ILE A 266 -14.12 -12.33 21.67
CA ILE A 266 -13.52 -11.67 22.83
C ILE A 266 -12.00 -11.88 22.85
N VAL A 267 -11.54 -13.10 22.59
CA VAL A 267 -10.09 -13.40 22.51
C VAL A 267 -9.43 -12.60 21.39
N LYS A 268 -10.05 -12.55 20.20
CA LYS A 268 -9.52 -11.80 19.06
C LYS A 268 -9.38 -10.30 19.31
N VAL A 269 -10.20 -9.72 20.18
CA VAL A 269 -10.14 -8.29 20.52
C VAL A 269 -9.31 -7.97 21.77
N GLY A 270 -8.61 -8.96 22.34
CA GLY A 270 -7.71 -8.76 23.48
C GLY A 270 -8.35 -8.99 24.86
N GLY A 271 -9.56 -9.54 24.90
CA GLY A 271 -10.28 -9.82 26.14
C GLY A 271 -11.20 -8.68 26.60
N LEU A 272 -11.71 -8.82 27.82
CA LEU A 272 -12.64 -7.88 28.44
C LEU A 272 -11.92 -6.96 29.43
N THR A 273 -12.42 -5.72 29.58
CA THR A 273 -11.96 -4.82 30.64
C THR A 273 -12.42 -5.30 32.01
N GLU A 274 -11.76 -4.87 33.09
CA GLU A 274 -12.20 -5.14 34.47
C GLU A 274 -13.62 -4.61 34.76
N ALA A 275 -14.02 -3.58 34.02
CA ALA A 275 -15.33 -2.96 34.13
C ALA A 275 -16.46 -3.75 33.44
N ALA A 276 -16.14 -4.81 32.69
CA ALA A 276 -17.11 -5.53 31.88
C ALA A 276 -18.17 -6.24 32.72
N SER A 277 -19.41 -6.21 32.23
CA SER A 277 -20.54 -6.92 32.80
C SER A 277 -20.65 -8.30 32.16
N LEU A 278 -20.22 -9.32 32.90
CA LEU A 278 -20.32 -10.71 32.46
C LEU A 278 -21.76 -11.25 32.46
N SER A 279 -22.65 -10.63 33.23
CA SER A 279 -24.06 -11.02 33.34
C SER A 279 -24.95 -10.50 32.20
N LYS A 280 -24.45 -9.57 31.36
CA LYS A 280 -25.26 -9.00 30.30
C LYS A 280 -24.44 -8.71 29.06
N VAL A 281 -24.44 -9.69 28.15
CA VAL A 281 -23.94 -9.52 26.79
C VAL A 281 -25.10 -9.65 25.83
N GLU A 282 -25.17 -8.71 24.89
CA GLU A 282 -26.22 -8.63 23.88
C GLU A 282 -25.62 -8.89 22.50
N VAL A 283 -26.17 -9.85 21.76
CA VAL A 283 -25.94 -10.01 20.32
C VAL A 283 -27.16 -9.47 19.58
N VAL A 284 -26.93 -8.51 18.71
CA VAL A 284 -27.92 -7.98 17.78
C VAL A 284 -27.70 -8.62 16.42
N ARG A 285 -28.73 -9.34 15.95
CA ARG A 285 -28.68 -10.10 14.71
C ARG A 285 -29.73 -9.59 13.74
N ARG A 286 -29.32 -9.20 12.53
CA ARG A 286 -30.23 -8.72 11.49
C ARG A 286 -31.14 -9.84 10.94
N LYS A 287 -32.44 -9.57 10.77
CA LYS A 287 -33.35 -10.49 10.05
C LYS A 287 -33.30 -10.22 8.54
N ARG A 288 -32.93 -11.23 7.77
CA ARG A 288 -32.80 -11.11 6.29
C ARG A 288 -34.09 -11.36 5.52
N ASN A 289 -35.02 -12.14 6.09
CA ASN A 289 -36.25 -12.57 5.44
C ASN A 289 -37.46 -12.06 6.20
N VAL A 290 -37.62 -10.74 6.24
CA VAL A 290 -38.78 -10.09 6.83
C VAL A 290 -39.85 -9.94 5.75
N ASP A 291 -41.10 -10.30 6.04
CA ASP A 291 -42.21 -10.09 5.10
C ASP A 291 -42.41 -8.58 4.88
N PRO A 292 -42.22 -8.05 3.66
CA PRO A 292 -42.33 -6.62 3.39
C PRO A 292 -43.77 -6.08 3.57
N LYS A 293 -44.76 -6.94 3.80
CA LYS A 293 -46.18 -6.56 3.98
C LYS A 293 -46.58 -6.40 5.45
N GLN A 294 -45.74 -6.76 6.41
CA GLN A 294 -46.02 -6.52 7.83
C GLN A 294 -45.63 -5.11 8.25
N ILE A 295 -46.52 -4.41 8.97
CA ILE A 295 -46.29 -3.03 9.44
C ILE A 295 -45.31 -3.01 10.63
N ASP A 296 -45.41 -3.97 11.54
CA ASP A 296 -44.55 -4.09 12.73
C ASP A 296 -43.49 -5.18 12.57
N ALA A 297 -42.85 -5.21 11.40
CA ALA A 297 -41.93 -6.27 11.07
C ALA A 297 -40.61 -6.09 11.85
N GLN A 298 -40.32 -7.03 12.77
CA GLN A 298 -39.10 -7.01 13.56
C GLN A 298 -37.87 -7.11 12.64
N ILE A 299 -36.97 -6.12 12.73
CA ILE A 299 -35.78 -6.02 11.85
C ILE A 299 -34.54 -6.72 12.42
N SER A 300 -34.51 -6.99 13.73
CA SER A 300 -33.39 -7.66 14.40
C SER A 300 -33.84 -8.52 15.57
N ASP A 301 -33.12 -9.62 15.82
CA ASP A 301 -33.21 -10.39 17.05
C ASP A 301 -32.16 -9.88 18.04
N ILE A 302 -32.57 -9.72 19.30
CA ILE A 302 -31.68 -9.40 20.41
C ILE A 302 -31.56 -10.66 21.26
N ILE A 303 -30.33 -11.16 21.38
CA ILE A 303 -30.04 -12.40 22.10
C ILE A 303 -29.16 -12.01 23.28
N GLU A 304 -29.67 -12.22 24.49
CA GLU A 304 -28.96 -11.93 25.73
C GLU A 304 -28.35 -13.20 26.31
N PHE A 305 -27.12 -13.12 26.79
CA PHE A 305 -26.43 -14.23 27.44
C PHE A 305 -25.47 -13.76 28.52
N GLU A 306 -25.20 -14.67 29.45
CA GLU A 306 -24.20 -14.53 30.49
C GLU A 306 -22.91 -15.25 30.05
N ILE A 307 -21.77 -14.58 30.24
CA ILE A 307 -20.44 -15.14 29.95
C ILE A 307 -19.76 -15.52 31.26
N GLN A 308 -19.09 -16.67 31.30
CA GLN A 308 -18.23 -17.04 32.43
C GLN A 308 -16.89 -16.30 32.35
N SER A 309 -16.38 -15.85 33.49
CA SER A 309 -15.15 -15.04 33.59
C SER A 309 -13.89 -15.74 33.05
N ASP A 310 -13.89 -17.07 33.03
CA ASP A 310 -12.76 -17.88 32.60
C ASP A 310 -12.68 -18.08 31.07
N LEU A 311 -13.72 -17.67 30.33
CA LEU A 311 -13.86 -17.82 28.88
C LEU A 311 -13.58 -19.26 28.38
N LEU A 312 -13.72 -20.25 29.25
CA LEU A 312 -13.44 -21.64 28.92
C LEU A 312 -14.58 -22.23 28.09
N VAL A 313 -14.23 -23.23 27.27
CA VAL A 313 -15.19 -23.99 26.49
C VAL A 313 -15.97 -24.91 27.44
N ASP A 314 -17.17 -24.50 27.83
CA ASP A 314 -18.07 -25.33 28.62
C ASP A 314 -18.82 -26.32 27.72
N ASN A 315 -18.35 -27.57 27.68
CA ASN A 315 -18.95 -28.66 26.91
C ASN A 315 -20.35 -29.09 27.39
N LYS A 316 -20.89 -28.49 28.47
CA LYS A 316 -22.20 -28.86 29.04
C LYS A 316 -23.33 -27.91 28.66
N LYS A 317 -23.04 -26.76 28.04
CA LYS A 317 -24.06 -25.83 27.52
C LYS A 317 -24.09 -25.84 25.99
N GLU A 318 -25.25 -25.57 25.41
CA GLU A 318 -25.35 -25.36 23.97
C GLU A 318 -24.43 -24.20 23.55
N THR A 319 -23.52 -24.48 22.62
CA THR A 319 -22.56 -23.50 22.12
C THR A 319 -23.27 -22.52 21.19
N PHE A 320 -23.24 -21.23 21.53
CA PHE A 320 -23.80 -20.19 20.68
C PHE A 320 -22.82 -19.79 19.58
N TYR A 321 -23.26 -19.95 18.33
CA TYR A 321 -22.49 -19.54 17.16
C TYR A 321 -22.98 -18.19 16.61
N LEU A 322 -22.02 -17.32 16.34
CA LEU A 322 -22.26 -16.07 15.65
C LEU A 322 -22.62 -16.33 14.19
N LEU A 323 -23.36 -15.39 13.60
CA LEU A 323 -23.66 -15.32 12.19
C LEU A 323 -22.98 -14.11 11.55
N PRO A 324 -22.82 -14.11 10.22
CA PRO A 324 -22.35 -12.94 9.50
C PRO A 324 -23.13 -11.67 9.87
N PHE A 325 -22.39 -10.62 10.20
CA PHE A 325 -22.86 -9.27 10.55
C PHE A 325 -23.59 -9.17 11.88
N ASP A 326 -23.40 -10.13 12.79
CA ASP A 326 -23.81 -9.97 14.18
C ASP A 326 -23.00 -8.85 14.86
N GLU A 327 -23.68 -8.07 15.69
CA GLU A 327 -23.05 -7.04 16.53
C GLU A 327 -23.18 -7.39 18.01
N VAL A 328 -22.05 -7.47 18.71
CA VAL A 328 -21.93 -7.91 20.09
C VAL A 328 -21.64 -6.71 20.99
N PHE A 329 -22.43 -6.54 22.03
CA PHE A 329 -22.29 -5.46 23.00
C PHE A 329 -21.91 -6.03 24.36
N ILE A 330 -20.72 -5.67 24.83
CA ILE A 330 -20.27 -5.94 26.19
C ILE A 330 -20.57 -4.71 27.04
N ARG A 331 -21.56 -4.78 27.93
CA ARG A 331 -21.93 -3.64 28.79
C ARG A 331 -20.92 -3.45 29.91
N THR A 332 -20.77 -2.22 30.39
CA THR A 332 -20.04 -1.93 31.63
C THR A 332 -20.92 -2.27 32.83
N SER A 333 -20.34 -2.89 33.86
CA SER A 333 -21.01 -3.17 35.12
C SER A 333 -21.51 -1.85 35.76
N PRO A 334 -22.82 -1.66 36.02
CA PRO A 334 -23.37 -0.38 36.48
C PRO A 334 -22.81 0.15 37.80
N ASN A 335 -22.34 -0.77 38.67
CA ASN A 335 -21.75 -0.46 39.96
C ASN A 335 -20.22 -0.42 39.96
N TYR A 336 -19.59 -0.61 38.80
CA TYR A 336 -18.13 -0.54 38.70
C TYR A 336 -17.65 0.90 38.79
N GLU A 337 -16.80 1.17 39.77
CA GLU A 337 -16.03 2.41 39.88
C GLU A 337 -14.58 2.04 40.21
N LYS A 338 -13.63 2.73 39.57
CA LYS A 338 -12.22 2.62 39.95
C LYS A 338 -12.05 3.05 41.40
N GLN A 339 -11.04 2.51 42.08
CA GLN A 339 -10.79 2.78 43.49
C GLN A 339 -10.59 4.29 43.72
N ASN A 340 -11.56 4.90 44.40
CA ASN A 340 -11.54 6.31 44.77
C ASN A 340 -11.02 6.50 46.19
N PHE A 341 -10.34 7.61 46.44
CA PHE A 341 -9.72 7.88 47.73
C PHE A 341 -10.00 9.30 48.23
N VAL A 342 -10.09 9.45 49.54
CA VAL A 342 -10.13 10.72 50.26
C VAL A 342 -8.87 10.84 51.11
N ILE A 343 -8.26 12.02 51.15
CA ILE A 343 -7.08 12.30 51.97
C ILE A 343 -7.52 13.12 53.17
N LEU A 344 -7.28 12.60 54.38
CA LEU A 344 -7.53 13.29 55.64
C LEU A 344 -6.21 13.85 56.16
N LYS A 345 -6.18 15.17 56.42
CA LYS A 345 -5.02 15.91 56.93
C LYS A 345 -5.41 16.75 58.15
N GLY A 346 -4.45 17.02 59.03
CA GLY A 346 -4.62 17.84 60.24
C GLY A 346 -4.75 17.03 61.52
N GLU A 347 -5.37 17.62 62.55
CA GLU A 347 -5.53 17.08 63.91
C GLU A 347 -6.58 15.94 63.98
N ILE A 348 -6.23 14.78 63.42
CA ILE A 348 -7.03 13.55 63.37
C ILE A 348 -6.14 12.43 63.94
N ILE A 349 -6.72 11.42 64.61
CA ILE A 349 -5.92 10.36 65.27
C ILE A 349 -5.04 9.59 64.27
N PHE A 350 -5.60 9.22 63.11
CA PHE A 350 -4.86 8.56 62.03
C PHE A 350 -5.03 9.33 60.70
N PRO A 351 -4.22 10.37 60.42
CA PRO A 351 -4.26 11.06 59.12
C PRO A 351 -3.74 10.13 58.01
N GLY A 352 -4.24 10.30 56.79
CA GLY A 352 -3.85 9.43 55.68
C GLY A 352 -4.85 9.35 54.53
N LYS A 353 -4.60 8.42 53.60
CA LYS A 353 -5.42 8.16 52.42
C LYS A 353 -6.39 7.02 52.71
N TYR A 354 -7.68 7.32 52.64
CA TYR A 354 -8.76 6.37 52.91
C TYR A 354 -9.52 6.06 51.62
N GLY A 355 -9.63 4.77 51.28
CA GLY A 355 -10.45 4.31 50.16
C GLY A 355 -11.94 4.48 50.46
N ILE A 356 -12.69 4.96 49.46
CA ILE A 356 -14.14 5.10 49.53
C ILE A 356 -14.78 3.73 49.37
N LYS A 357 -15.61 3.34 50.34
CA LYS A 357 -16.28 2.02 50.40
C LYS A 357 -17.65 2.03 49.74
N TYR A 358 -18.41 3.12 49.89
CA TYR A 358 -19.75 3.27 49.35
C TYR A 358 -19.84 4.55 48.54
N LYS A 359 -20.63 4.54 47.46
CA LYS A 359 -20.86 5.72 46.62
C LYS A 359 -21.33 6.91 47.46
N ASP A 360 -22.17 6.66 48.45
CA ASP A 360 -22.74 7.65 49.38
C ASP A 360 -22.00 7.76 50.73
N GLU A 361 -20.74 7.32 50.82
CA GLU A 361 -19.96 7.39 52.07
C GLU A 361 -19.82 8.82 52.59
N LYS A 362 -20.06 9.01 53.90
CA LYS A 362 -20.12 10.32 54.53
C LYS A 362 -18.79 10.71 55.15
N ILE A 363 -18.60 12.01 55.34
CA ILE A 363 -17.42 12.58 56.01
C ILE A 363 -17.30 12.05 57.45
N SER A 364 -18.43 11.92 58.17
CA SER A 364 -18.46 11.34 59.51
C SER A 364 -17.90 9.91 59.54
N ASP A 365 -18.23 9.10 58.54
CA ASP A 365 -17.83 7.70 58.46
C ASP A 365 -16.31 7.60 58.25
N LEU A 366 -15.76 8.49 57.41
CA LEU A 366 -14.31 8.60 57.19
C LEU A 366 -13.57 9.08 58.45
N ILE A 367 -14.11 10.08 59.17
CA ILE A 367 -13.51 10.57 60.42
C ILE A 367 -13.54 9.48 61.51
N ASN A 368 -14.63 8.73 61.62
CA ASN A 368 -14.72 7.59 62.54
C ASN A 368 -13.72 6.48 62.19
N ARG A 369 -13.58 6.15 60.90
CA ARG A 369 -12.57 5.20 60.41
C ARG A 369 -11.14 5.67 60.70
N ALA A 370 -10.92 6.98 60.76
CA ALA A 370 -9.64 7.59 61.11
C ALA A 370 -9.38 7.69 62.62
N GLY A 371 -10.23 7.08 63.46
CA GLY A 371 -10.11 7.09 64.92
C GLY A 371 -10.67 8.34 65.60
N GLY A 372 -11.36 9.21 64.85
CA GLY A 372 -11.90 10.47 65.35
C GLY A 372 -10.91 11.63 65.28
N LEU A 373 -11.33 12.78 65.80
CA LEU A 373 -10.50 13.98 65.86
C LEU A 373 -9.57 13.94 67.09
N SER A 374 -8.39 14.54 66.97
CA SER A 374 -7.47 14.75 68.11
C SER A 374 -8.11 15.71 69.14
N PRO A 375 -7.80 15.60 70.45
CA PRO A 375 -8.26 16.55 71.46
C PRO A 375 -7.86 18.01 71.21
N GLN A 376 -6.82 18.24 70.41
CA GLN A 376 -6.34 19.59 70.04
C GLN A 376 -6.94 20.10 68.72
N SER A 377 -7.89 19.36 68.12
CA SER A 377 -8.47 19.71 66.83
C SER A 377 -9.35 20.96 66.88
N TYR A 378 -9.15 21.86 65.91
CA TYR A 378 -10.03 23.01 65.71
C TYR A 378 -11.15 22.67 64.70
N ILE A 379 -12.25 22.11 65.22
CA ILE A 379 -13.38 21.60 64.42
C ILE A 379 -13.98 22.65 63.48
N LYS A 380 -14.02 23.92 63.93
CA LYS A 380 -14.59 25.05 63.16
C LYS A 380 -13.74 25.47 61.94
N GLY A 381 -12.50 24.98 61.84
CA GLY A 381 -11.59 25.24 60.72
C GLY A 381 -11.59 24.13 59.67
N ALA A 382 -12.51 23.18 59.74
CA ALA A 382 -12.57 22.07 58.81
C ALA A 382 -12.96 22.54 57.40
N THR A 383 -12.18 22.08 56.42
CA THR A 383 -12.35 22.45 55.01
C THR A 383 -12.37 21.20 54.15
N LEU A 384 -13.39 21.09 53.29
CA LEU A 384 -13.43 20.07 52.26
C LEU A 384 -12.81 20.64 50.99
N VAL A 385 -11.70 20.04 50.58
CA VAL A 385 -11.09 20.35 49.28
C VAL A 385 -11.61 19.34 48.26
N ARG A 386 -12.28 19.82 47.22
CA ARG A 386 -12.74 19.01 46.09
C ARG A 386 -11.95 19.38 44.86
N LYS A 387 -11.44 18.37 44.16
CA LYS A 387 -10.96 18.53 42.79
C LYS A 387 -12.14 18.30 41.85
N THR A 388 -12.54 19.32 41.10
CA THR A 388 -13.53 19.22 40.02
C THR A 388 -12.78 19.21 38.70
N LEU A 389 -13.10 18.24 37.84
CA LEU A 389 -12.66 18.22 36.45
C LEU A 389 -13.73 18.94 35.63
N LEU A 390 -13.37 20.07 35.02
CA LEU A 390 -14.27 20.79 34.12
C LEU A 390 -14.33 20.09 32.76
N SER A 391 -15.52 20.03 32.18
CA SER A 391 -15.67 19.77 30.74
C SER A 391 -15.10 20.93 29.93
N ASP A 392 -14.61 20.69 28.71
CA ASP A 392 -14.06 21.73 27.83
C ASP A 392 -15.05 22.88 27.59
N TYR A 393 -16.36 22.58 27.58
CA TYR A 393 -17.41 23.59 27.50
C TYR A 393 -17.47 24.49 28.74
N GLU A 394 -17.37 23.91 29.93
CA GLU A 394 -17.43 24.65 31.21
C GLU A 394 -16.16 25.48 31.42
N LYS A 395 -15.02 24.98 30.93
CA LYS A 395 -13.76 25.73 30.88
C LYS A 395 -13.88 26.98 30.03
N ASN A 396 -14.39 26.85 28.80
CA ASN A 396 -14.55 27.98 27.90
C ASN A 396 -15.49 29.06 28.47
N GLN A 397 -16.61 28.65 29.08
CA GLN A 397 -17.52 29.58 29.77
C GLN A 397 -16.84 30.32 30.93
N ARG A 398 -16.02 29.63 31.71
CA ARG A 398 -15.25 30.23 32.80
C ARG A 398 -14.21 31.21 32.26
N ASP A 399 -13.49 30.86 31.21
CA ASP A 399 -12.46 31.70 30.60
C ASP A 399 -13.07 32.97 29.97
N ASP A 400 -14.28 32.87 29.40
CA ASP A 400 -15.07 34.01 28.93
C ASP A 400 -15.51 34.94 30.09
N VAL A 401 -15.88 34.37 31.24
CA VAL A 401 -16.22 35.15 32.45
C VAL A 401 -14.98 35.82 33.05
N LEU A 402 -13.84 35.12 33.10
CA LEU A 402 -12.58 35.68 33.63
C LEU A 402 -12.01 36.77 32.74
N SER A 403 -12.08 36.61 31.42
CA SER A 403 -11.65 37.64 30.46
C SER A 403 -12.53 38.89 30.51
N SER A 404 -13.84 38.75 30.75
CA SER A 404 -14.75 39.88 30.92
C SER A 404 -14.59 40.61 32.26
N LEU A 405 -14.14 39.94 33.32
CA LEU A 405 -13.85 40.56 34.63
C LEU A 405 -12.53 41.36 34.61
N ASN A 406 -11.54 40.97 33.80
CA ASN A 406 -10.23 41.63 33.71
C ASN A 406 -10.21 42.96 32.92
N LEU A 407 -11.34 43.41 32.37
CA LEU A 407 -11.42 44.65 31.58
C LEU A 407 -11.68 45.93 32.41
N ASN A 408 -11.88 45.85 33.73
CA ASN A 408 -12.39 47.00 34.52
C ASN A 408 -11.57 47.46 35.75
N ASN A 409 -10.27 47.16 35.89
CA ASN A 409 -9.44 47.84 36.90
C ASN A 409 -8.02 48.17 36.40
N THR A 410 -7.72 49.47 36.30
CA THR A 410 -6.44 50.03 35.84
C THR A 410 -5.56 50.48 37.01
N LYS A 411 -4.23 50.37 36.83
CA LYS A 411 -3.12 51.11 37.51
C LYS A 411 -3.14 51.23 39.06
N ILE A 412 -2.29 50.45 39.74
CA ILE A 412 -1.52 50.88 40.94
C ILE A 412 -0.10 50.28 40.87
N LYS A 413 0.92 51.11 41.07
CA LYS A 413 2.37 50.80 41.16
C LYS A 413 2.77 50.37 42.59
N SER A 414 3.98 49.80 42.71
CA SER A 414 4.81 49.55 43.92
C SER A 414 4.51 48.21 44.63
N THR A 415 5.48 47.38 45.07
CA THR A 415 6.94 47.52 45.21
C THR A 415 7.55 46.12 45.31
N THR A 416 8.80 46.00 44.87
CA THR A 416 9.75 44.90 45.08
C THR A 416 9.93 44.49 46.54
N GLU A 417 10.10 43.18 46.79
CA GLU A 417 11.21 42.64 47.60
C GLU A 417 11.47 41.17 47.26
N LYS A 418 12.76 40.83 47.08
CA LYS A 418 13.29 39.52 46.66
C LYS A 418 13.86 38.77 47.88
N ALA A 419 13.72 37.43 47.83
CA ALA A 419 14.62 36.37 48.33
C ALA A 419 14.66 36.07 49.85
N PRO A 420 14.99 34.83 50.29
CA PRO A 420 15.72 33.79 49.54
C PRO A 420 15.13 32.37 49.43
N GLU A 421 15.69 31.68 48.44
CA GLU A 421 15.66 30.24 48.14
C GLU A 421 16.41 29.39 49.18
N GLU A 422 16.31 28.06 49.00
CA GLU A 422 16.95 26.88 49.64
C GLU A 422 15.94 26.05 50.46
N ILE A 423 15.69 24.74 50.22
CA ILE A 423 16.50 23.64 49.66
C ILE A 423 15.62 22.68 48.83
N GLU A 424 16.20 22.16 47.75
CA GLU A 424 15.69 21.12 46.85
C GLU A 424 15.50 19.76 47.54
N GLU A 425 14.43 19.03 47.19
CA GLU A 425 14.55 17.61 46.91
C GLU A 425 13.74 17.27 45.65
N THR A 426 14.47 16.73 44.68
CA THR A 426 14.08 16.40 43.32
C THR A 426 13.18 15.16 43.30
N PHE A 427 11.95 15.31 42.81
CA PHE A 427 11.22 14.23 42.15
C PHE A 427 10.87 14.71 40.75
N THR A 428 11.67 14.29 39.77
CA THR A 428 11.32 14.35 38.35
C THR A 428 10.18 13.37 38.10
N ALA A 429 8.96 13.88 38.03
CA ALA A 429 7.85 13.27 37.33
C ALA A 429 7.21 14.37 36.50
N GLU A 430 6.99 14.07 35.22
CA GLU A 430 6.27 14.90 34.27
C GLU A 430 4.88 15.22 34.81
N GLU A 431 4.72 16.37 35.49
CA GLU A 431 3.41 16.98 35.67
C GLU A 431 3.15 17.87 34.46
N GLU A 432 2.52 17.29 33.43
CA GLU A 432 1.52 18.05 32.68
C GLU A 432 0.52 18.58 33.71
N VAL A 433 0.60 19.87 34.03
CA VAL A 433 -0.42 20.55 34.81
C VAL A 433 -1.70 20.51 33.97
N LEU A 434 -2.57 19.56 34.28
CA LEU A 434 -3.87 19.41 33.64
C LEU A 434 -4.70 20.66 33.97
N ASP A 435 -4.69 21.64 33.06
CA ASP A 435 -5.35 22.96 33.13
C ASP A 435 -6.90 22.88 33.18
N ASN A 436 -7.46 21.69 33.43
CA ASN A 436 -8.88 21.39 33.55
C ASN A 436 -9.29 20.99 34.98
N GLN A 437 -8.38 21.03 35.97
CA GLN A 437 -8.69 20.72 37.37
C GLN A 437 -8.84 21.98 38.23
N ILE A 438 -10.04 22.25 38.73
CA ILE A 438 -10.27 23.29 39.74
C ILE A 438 -10.23 22.65 41.13
N ILE A 439 -9.50 23.30 42.03
CA ILE A 439 -9.48 22.97 43.44
C ILE A 439 -10.44 23.92 44.16
N GLU A 440 -11.62 23.42 44.52
CA GLU A 440 -12.60 24.17 45.29
C GLU A 440 -12.44 23.86 46.77
N SER A 441 -12.28 24.91 47.56
CA SER A 441 -12.26 24.85 49.02
C SER A 441 -13.63 25.22 49.56
N VAL A 442 -14.37 24.23 50.08
CA VAL A 442 -15.67 24.44 50.70
C VAL A 442 -15.53 24.36 52.21
N GLY A 443 -15.83 25.45 52.92
CA GLY A 443 -15.91 25.45 54.38
C GLY A 443 -17.03 24.53 54.84
N ILE A 444 -16.74 23.58 55.73
CA ILE A 444 -17.72 22.62 56.23
C ILE A 444 -17.95 22.84 57.73
N ASP A 445 -19.22 22.77 58.14
CA ASP A 445 -19.57 22.75 59.56
C ASP A 445 -19.41 21.32 60.10
N LEU A 446 -18.17 20.94 60.38
CA LEU A 446 -17.83 19.59 60.82
C LEU A 446 -18.46 19.25 62.18
N GLU A 447 -18.71 20.25 63.03
CA GLU A 447 -19.37 20.07 64.33
C GLU A 447 -20.81 19.56 64.15
N LYS A 448 -21.55 20.16 63.21
CA LYS A 448 -22.90 19.74 62.85
C LYS A 448 -22.93 18.39 62.13
N ILE A 449 -21.92 18.10 61.30
CA ILE A 449 -21.78 16.82 60.58
C ILE A 449 -21.55 15.64 61.54
N LEU A 450 -20.73 15.85 62.57
CA LEU A 450 -20.45 14.83 63.59
C LEU A 450 -21.63 14.64 64.56
N LYS A 451 -22.34 15.71 64.92
CA LYS A 451 -23.54 15.65 65.80
C LYS A 451 -24.76 15.06 65.10
N ASN A 452 -24.91 15.31 63.80
CA ASN A 452 -25.99 14.76 62.98
C ASN A 452 -25.40 14.03 61.76
N PRO A 453 -25.00 12.75 61.90
CA PRO A 453 -24.38 11.97 60.83
C PRO A 453 -25.31 11.74 59.61
N GLY A 454 -26.55 12.23 59.63
CA GLY A 454 -27.48 12.21 58.49
C GLY A 454 -27.39 13.39 57.51
N LEU A 455 -26.79 14.53 57.90
CA LEU A 455 -27.08 15.82 57.26
C LEU A 455 -26.15 16.25 56.11
N CYS A 456 -24.94 15.69 55.99
CA CYS A 456 -24.00 16.09 54.93
C CYS A 456 -23.67 14.90 54.03
N ARG A 457 -24.54 14.71 53.04
CA ARG A 457 -24.24 13.89 51.86
C ARG A 457 -23.37 14.72 50.93
N ARG A 458 -22.40 14.09 50.27
CA ARG A 458 -21.72 14.69 49.11
C ARG A 458 -22.81 15.12 48.11
N PRO A 459 -22.85 16.36 47.59
CA PRO A 459 -23.74 16.67 46.47
C PRO A 459 -23.31 15.81 45.28
N TYR A 460 -24.19 14.89 44.88
CA TYR A 460 -24.04 14.04 43.70
C TYR A 460 -24.50 14.81 42.46
N PHE A 461 -23.72 14.66 41.40
CA PHE A 461 -24.04 15.07 40.04
C PHE A 461 -25.17 14.17 39.50
N THR A 462 -26.32 14.74 39.15
CA THR A 462 -27.23 14.11 38.17
C THR A 462 -26.76 14.51 36.78
N GLY A 463 -26.00 13.65 36.12
CA GLY A 463 -25.85 13.75 34.67
C GLY A 463 -27.23 13.54 34.04
N ARG A 464 -27.86 14.62 33.57
CA ARG A 464 -29.04 14.50 32.70
C ARG A 464 -28.58 13.83 31.42
N GLY A 465 -29.12 12.63 31.16
CA GLY A 465 -28.93 11.93 29.91
C GLY A 465 -29.50 12.76 28.76
N HIS A 466 -28.62 13.24 27.88
CA HIS A 466 -29.01 13.59 26.53
C HIS A 466 -29.04 12.30 25.71
N TYR A 467 -30.24 11.80 25.44
CA TYR A 467 -30.45 10.83 24.37
C TYR A 467 -30.42 11.62 23.06
N GLN A 468 -29.34 11.48 22.29
CA GLN A 468 -29.37 11.70 20.85
C GLN A 468 -29.60 10.35 20.19
N TYR A 469 -30.73 10.20 19.50
CA TYR A 469 -30.93 9.14 18.53
C TYR A 469 -30.18 9.52 17.25
N SER A 470 -29.45 8.56 16.70
CA SER A 470 -28.94 8.57 15.32
C SER A 470 -29.99 8.02 14.38
#